data_AF-A0A662LRR6-F1
#
_entry.id   AF-A0A662LRR6-F1
#
_cell.length_a   1.000
_cell.length_b   1.000
_cell.length_c   1.000
_cell.angle_alpha   90.00
_cell.angle_beta   90.00
_cell.angle_gamma   90.00
#
_symmetry.space_group_name_H-M   'P 1'
#
loop_
_entity.id
_entity.type
_entity.pdbx_description
1 polymer ?
#
loop_
_entity_poly.entity_id
_entity_poly.type
_entity_poly.pdbx_seq_one_letter_code
_entity_poly.pdbx_strand_id
1 'polypeptide(L)'
;MAVLDKWVSEKGFKVVAGHSLHTPENFPPMIAKGRDYENSPNENELSEFNRFIADFDVLVGLHKEKDMPKIKPKTGFISKLLPMFSRTKARNDMGEKFVDETRCTECGICKKSCPYDAIILNPKPVFDMTKCYGCWSCYNHCPTKAIFTRKFCDIGHYPKPIKQLKEKLN
;
A
#
# COMPACT_ATOMS: atom_id res chain seq x y z
N MET A 1 -9.47 -1.74 9.75
CA MET A 1 -10.87 -2.07 9.44
C MET A 1 -11.90 -1.14 10.09
N ALA A 2 -11.84 -0.84 11.40
CA ALA A 2 -12.88 -0.03 12.08
C ALA A 2 -13.13 1.36 11.47
N VAL A 3 -12.07 2.07 11.07
CA VAL A 3 -12.18 3.39 10.45
C VAL A 3 -12.87 3.30 9.08
N LEU A 4 -12.47 2.32 8.26
CA LEU A 4 -13.05 2.11 6.94
C LEU A 4 -14.53 1.72 7.04
N ASP A 5 -14.86 0.79 7.95
CA ASP A 5 -16.25 0.37 8.23
C ASP A 5 -17.14 1.56 8.59
N LYS A 6 -16.66 2.45 9.47
CA LYS A 6 -17.34 3.71 9.81
C LYS A 6 -17.56 4.58 8.57
N TRP A 7 -16.50 4.85 7.81
CA TRP A 7 -16.56 5.76 6.66
C TRP A 7 -17.50 5.28 5.55
N VAL A 8 -17.48 3.99 5.21
CA VAL A 8 -18.36 3.45 4.17
C VAL A 8 -19.80 3.35 4.67
N SER A 9 -20.01 3.05 5.96
CA SER A 9 -21.34 3.06 6.58
C SER A 9 -21.98 4.45 6.57
N GLU A 10 -21.20 5.50 6.85
CA GLU A 10 -21.65 6.91 6.75
C GLU A 10 -22.06 7.31 5.32
N LYS A 11 -21.56 6.59 4.31
CA LYS A 11 -21.93 6.77 2.89
C LYS A 11 -23.09 5.88 2.45
N GLY A 12 -23.72 5.15 3.36
CA GLY A 12 -24.88 4.29 3.09
C GLY A 12 -24.52 2.88 2.61
N PHE A 13 -23.24 2.49 2.62
CA PHE A 13 -22.83 1.13 2.28
C PHE A 13 -22.94 0.20 3.49
N LYS A 14 -23.44 -1.02 3.27
CA LYS A 14 -23.42 -2.09 4.26
C LYS A 14 -22.15 -2.92 4.09
N VAL A 15 -21.27 -2.91 5.08
CA VAL A 15 -20.13 -3.84 5.11
C VAL A 15 -20.63 -5.24 5.43
N VAL A 16 -20.49 -6.14 4.47
CA VAL A 16 -20.93 -7.54 4.59
C VAL A 16 -19.79 -8.49 4.94
N ALA A 17 -18.55 -8.14 4.62
CA ALA A 17 -17.36 -8.94 4.89
C ALA A 17 -16.09 -8.07 4.90
N GLY A 18 -15.00 -8.56 5.49
CA GLY A 18 -13.70 -7.90 5.43
C GLY A 18 -12.58 -8.76 5.99
N HIS A 19 -11.40 -8.67 5.37
CA HIS A 19 -10.19 -9.39 5.75
C HIS A 19 -8.97 -8.50 5.56
N SER A 20 -7.87 -8.79 6.26
CA SER A 20 -6.59 -8.10 6.13
C SER A 20 -5.52 -9.15 5.94
N LEU A 21 -4.74 -9.02 4.86
CA LEU A 21 -3.64 -9.92 4.55
C LEU A 21 -2.33 -9.12 4.69
N HIS A 22 -1.38 -9.62 5.47
CA HIS A 22 -0.06 -9.01 5.50
C HIS A 22 0.65 -9.28 4.17
N THR A 23 1.21 -8.22 3.61
CA THR A 23 2.06 -8.29 2.41
C THR A 23 3.40 -7.66 2.77
N PRO A 24 4.43 -7.85 1.92
CA PRO A 24 5.70 -7.18 2.19
C PRO A 24 5.51 -5.67 2.25
N GLU A 25 6.24 -5.05 3.18
CA GLU A 25 6.15 -3.63 3.47
C GLU A 25 6.66 -2.83 2.28
N ASN A 26 5.93 -1.78 1.92
CA ASN A 26 6.30 -0.87 0.83
C ASN A 26 6.69 0.52 1.34
N PHE A 27 6.65 0.76 2.65
CA PHE A 27 7.05 2.01 3.28
C PHE A 27 8.54 1.99 3.67
N PRO A 28 9.42 2.72 2.94
CA PRO A 28 10.87 2.64 3.13
C PRO A 28 11.38 2.90 4.56
N PRO A 29 10.80 3.83 5.34
CA PRO A 29 11.20 4.02 6.74
C PRO A 29 11.00 2.82 7.66
N MET A 30 10.07 1.90 7.32
CA MET A 30 9.86 0.66 8.09
C MET A 30 10.78 -0.45 7.61
N ILE A 31 10.95 -0.59 6.29
CA ILE A 31 11.90 -1.53 5.69
C ILE A 31 13.32 -1.24 6.18
N ALA A 32 13.74 0.04 6.20
CA ALA A 32 15.04 0.47 6.72
C ALA A 32 15.24 0.17 8.22
N LYS A 33 14.17 -0.11 8.98
CA LYS A 33 14.21 -0.53 10.38
C LYS A 33 14.15 -2.06 10.54
N GLY A 34 14.31 -2.82 9.46
CA GLY A 34 14.21 -4.29 9.47
C GLY A 34 12.78 -4.80 9.66
N ARG A 35 11.77 -3.99 9.33
CA ARG A 35 10.35 -4.37 9.38
C ARG A 35 9.80 -4.46 7.96
N ASP A 36 10.45 -5.31 7.16
CA ASP A 36 10.15 -5.47 5.74
C ASP A 36 9.02 -6.46 5.45
N TYR A 37 8.77 -7.41 6.35
CA TYR A 37 7.82 -8.50 6.16
C TYR A 37 8.03 -9.22 4.81
N GLU A 38 9.28 -9.42 4.39
CA GLU A 38 9.62 -9.91 3.05
C GLU A 38 8.96 -11.26 2.70
N ASN A 39 8.78 -12.12 3.71
CA ASN A 39 8.17 -13.44 3.57
C ASN A 39 6.65 -13.47 3.84
N SER A 40 6.01 -12.32 4.04
CA SER A 40 4.56 -12.26 4.21
C SER A 40 3.82 -12.27 2.86
N PRO A 41 2.62 -12.85 2.76
CA PRO A 41 1.95 -13.63 3.81
C PRO A 41 2.59 -15.02 3.99
N ASN A 42 2.66 -15.51 5.23
CA ASN A 42 3.06 -16.89 5.48
C ASN A 42 1.92 -17.88 5.17
N GLU A 43 2.20 -19.19 5.28
CA GLU A 43 1.24 -20.25 4.96
C GLU A 43 -0.06 -20.18 5.77
N ASN A 44 0.01 -19.82 7.05
CA ASN A 44 -1.17 -19.68 7.91
C ASN A 44 -2.02 -18.49 7.45
N GLU A 45 -1.39 -17.35 7.14
CA GLU A 45 -2.09 -16.16 6.65
C GLU A 45 -2.75 -16.42 5.28
N LEU A 46 -2.09 -17.17 4.39
CA LEU A 46 -2.68 -17.61 3.13
C LEU A 46 -3.86 -18.57 3.34
N SER A 47 -3.77 -19.48 4.31
CA SER A 47 -4.86 -20.40 4.66
C SER A 47 -6.08 -19.64 5.21
N GLU A 48 -5.86 -18.67 6.10
CA GLU A 48 -6.92 -17.79 6.61
C GLU A 48 -7.56 -16.95 5.50
N PHE A 49 -6.75 -16.44 4.56
CA PHE A 49 -7.24 -15.71 3.41
C PHE A 49 -8.07 -16.58 2.48
N ASN A 50 -7.66 -17.83 2.24
CA ASN A 50 -8.44 -18.79 1.45
C ASN A 50 -9.79 -19.12 2.12
N ARG A 51 -9.81 -19.28 3.44
CA ARG A 51 -11.06 -19.48 4.19
C ARG A 51 -11.98 -18.26 4.04
N PHE A 52 -11.42 -17.06 4.15
CA PHE A 52 -12.19 -15.83 3.93
C PHE A 52 -12.79 -15.77 2.53
N ILE A 53 -12.05 -16.15 1.48
CA ILE A 53 -12.58 -16.17 0.10
C ILE A 53 -13.75 -17.15 0.00
N ALA A 54 -13.62 -18.36 0.55
CA ALA A 54 -14.71 -19.35 0.54
C ALA A 54 -15.97 -18.84 1.27
N ASP A 55 -15.80 -18.21 2.45
CA ASP A 55 -16.89 -17.60 3.20
C ASP A 55 -17.53 -16.45 2.42
N PHE A 56 -16.70 -15.64 1.73
CA PHE A 56 -17.15 -14.52 0.92
C PHE A 56 -17.94 -14.98 -0.31
N ASP A 57 -17.55 -16.06 -0.98
CA ASP A 57 -18.28 -16.61 -2.13
C ASP A 57 -19.69 -17.07 -1.75
N VAL A 58 -19.86 -17.66 -0.56
CA VAL A 58 -21.19 -17.98 0.00
C VAL A 58 -22.01 -16.71 0.17
N LEU A 59 -21.44 -15.64 0.75
CA LEU A 59 -22.12 -14.37 0.94
C LEU A 59 -22.51 -13.71 -0.41
N VAL A 60 -21.64 -13.75 -1.41
CA VAL A 60 -21.94 -13.23 -2.75
C VAL A 60 -23.06 -14.06 -3.40
N GLY A 61 -23.08 -15.38 -3.22
CA GLY A 61 -24.17 -16.23 -3.68
C GLY A 61 -25.53 -15.87 -3.07
N LEU A 62 -25.52 -15.44 -1.80
CA LEU A 62 -26.72 -15.01 -1.06
C LEU A 62 -27.16 -13.57 -1.38
N HIS A 63 -26.39 -12.79 -2.13
CA HIS A 63 -26.72 -11.39 -2.47
C HIS A 63 -28.11 -11.21 -3.13
N LYS A 64 -28.67 -12.26 -3.72
CA LYS A 64 -30.04 -12.23 -4.26
C LYS A 64 -31.12 -12.14 -3.18
N GLU A 65 -30.80 -12.44 -1.92
CA GLU A 65 -31.69 -12.31 -0.77
C GLU A 65 -31.65 -10.89 -0.20
N LYS A 66 -32.83 -10.36 0.17
CA LYS A 66 -32.99 -8.94 0.54
C LYS A 66 -32.29 -8.54 1.84
N ASP A 67 -31.82 -9.48 2.67
CA ASP A 67 -31.19 -9.15 3.95
C ASP A 67 -29.88 -9.89 4.18
N MET A 68 -28.78 -9.26 3.75
CA MET A 68 -27.43 -9.73 4.03
C MET A 68 -27.09 -9.64 5.53
N PRO A 69 -26.40 -10.60 6.14
CA PRO A 69 -25.98 -10.48 7.52
C PRO A 69 -24.97 -9.32 7.70
N LYS A 70 -25.11 -8.53 8.77
CA LYS A 70 -24.14 -7.49 9.13
C LYS A 70 -23.01 -8.13 9.95
N ILE A 71 -21.84 -8.31 9.35
CA ILE A 71 -20.65 -8.81 10.05
C ILE A 71 -19.90 -7.63 10.67
N LYS A 72 -19.68 -7.65 12.00
CA LYS A 72 -18.82 -6.66 12.66
C LYS A 72 -17.36 -7.09 12.51
N PRO A 73 -16.49 -6.28 11.86
CA PRO A 73 -15.08 -6.63 11.74
C PRO A 73 -14.43 -6.74 13.11
N LYS A 74 -13.65 -7.80 13.34
CA LYS A 74 -12.86 -7.96 14.57
C LYS A 74 -11.73 -6.93 14.58
N THR A 75 -11.91 -5.84 15.32
CA THR A 75 -10.88 -4.80 15.49
C THR A 75 -10.39 -4.80 16.92
N GLY A 76 -9.09 -5.00 17.13
CA GLY A 76 -8.48 -4.90 18.47
C GLY A 76 -8.67 -3.49 19.05
N PHE A 77 -8.89 -3.39 20.36
CA PHE A 77 -9.20 -2.13 21.06
C PHE A 77 -8.18 -1.02 20.78
N ILE A 78 -6.90 -1.37 20.68
CA ILE A 78 -5.77 -0.47 20.40
C ILE A 78 -5.93 0.24 19.04
N SER A 79 -6.49 -0.44 18.03
CA SER A 79 -6.66 0.12 16.68
C SER A 79 -7.63 1.31 16.61
N LYS A 80 -8.47 1.49 17.64
CA LYS A 80 -9.39 2.63 17.76
C LYS A 80 -8.73 3.88 18.38
N LEU A 81 -7.61 3.69 19.07
CA LEU A 81 -6.88 4.74 19.80
C LEU A 81 -5.71 5.32 19.00
N LEU A 82 -5.21 4.58 17.99
CA LEU A 82 -4.10 5.07 17.16
C LEU A 82 -4.59 6.14 16.18
N PRO A 83 -4.12 7.39 16.28
CA PRO A 83 -4.50 8.43 15.33
C PRO A 83 -3.94 8.11 13.95
N MET A 84 -4.71 8.41 12.91
CA MET A 84 -4.22 8.37 11.54
C MET A 84 -3.02 9.33 11.42
N PHE A 85 -1.88 8.84 10.94
CA PHE A 85 -0.72 9.71 10.70
C PHE A 85 -1.14 10.87 9.78
N SER A 86 -0.80 12.09 10.17
CA SER A 86 -1.16 13.26 9.37
C SER A 86 -0.45 13.21 8.02
N ARG A 87 -1.15 13.69 6.98
CA ARG A 87 -0.64 13.82 5.59
C ARG A 87 0.72 14.53 5.58
N THR A 88 0.86 15.55 6.42
CA THR A 88 2.10 16.34 6.61
C THR A 88 3.26 15.50 7.13
N LYS A 89 3.01 14.60 8.10
CA LYS A 89 4.06 13.75 8.66
C LYS A 89 4.62 12.78 7.61
N ALA A 90 3.76 12.14 6.81
CA ALA A 90 4.19 11.24 5.74
C ALA A 90 5.07 11.95 4.69
N ARG A 91 4.71 13.18 4.31
CA ARG A 91 5.52 14.01 3.39
C ARG A 91 6.89 14.35 4.00
N ASN A 92 6.91 14.73 5.28
CA ASN A 92 8.14 15.09 6.00
C ASN A 92 9.07 13.88 6.22
N ASP A 93 8.51 12.69 6.43
CA ASP A 93 9.27 11.45 6.61
C ASP A 93 10.04 11.10 5.33
N MET A 94 9.47 11.36 4.14
CA MET A 94 10.17 11.22 2.86
C MET A 94 11.23 12.29 2.64
N GLY A 95 10.89 13.57 2.87
CA GLY A 95 11.79 14.68 2.55
C GLY A 95 11.87 14.98 1.06
N GLU A 96 12.92 15.70 0.66
CA GLU A 96 13.21 16.10 -0.72
C GLU A 96 13.70 14.92 -1.57
N LYS A 97 13.27 14.84 -2.83
CA LYS A 97 13.65 13.78 -3.77
C LYS A 97 14.76 14.24 -4.69
N PHE A 98 15.65 13.32 -5.01
CA PHE A 98 16.75 13.49 -5.95
C PHE A 98 16.74 12.37 -6.97
N VAL A 99 17.36 12.63 -8.13
CA VAL A 99 17.58 11.64 -9.19
C VAL A 99 19.07 11.45 -9.38
N ASP A 100 19.51 10.20 -9.32
CA ASP A 100 20.84 9.81 -9.75
C ASP A 100 20.88 9.79 -11.27
N GLU A 101 21.57 10.77 -11.82
CA GLU A 101 21.67 10.97 -13.24
C GLU A 101 22.37 9.84 -13.98
N THR A 102 23.27 9.10 -13.33
CA THR A 102 24.02 8.01 -13.95
C THR A 102 23.20 6.72 -14.05
N ARG A 103 22.20 6.56 -13.17
CA ARG A 103 21.30 5.40 -13.15
C ARG A 103 19.98 5.64 -13.85
N CYS A 104 19.58 6.90 -14.02
CA CYS A 104 18.31 7.23 -14.65
C CYS A 104 18.34 6.92 -16.16
N THR A 105 17.43 6.06 -16.60
CA THR A 105 17.29 5.67 -18.02
C THR A 105 16.17 6.40 -18.74
N GLU A 106 15.58 7.44 -18.11
CA GLU A 106 14.50 8.25 -18.69
C GLU A 106 13.24 7.45 -19.09
N CYS A 107 13.07 6.23 -18.59
CA CYS A 107 11.96 5.32 -18.93
C CYS A 107 10.56 5.83 -18.57
N GLY A 108 10.45 6.88 -17.74
CA GLY A 108 9.18 7.52 -17.37
C GLY A 108 8.27 6.72 -16.44
N ILE A 109 8.69 5.55 -15.92
CA ILE A 109 7.89 4.73 -15.00
C ILE A 109 7.49 5.51 -13.74
N CYS A 110 8.38 6.33 -13.19
CA CYS A 110 8.08 7.15 -12.02
C CYS A 110 6.92 8.14 -12.25
N LYS A 111 6.84 8.76 -13.44
CA LYS A 111 5.72 9.61 -13.83
C LYS A 111 4.43 8.80 -13.91
N LYS A 112 4.47 7.66 -14.60
CA LYS A 112 3.30 6.76 -14.74
C LYS A 112 2.79 6.23 -13.40
N SER A 113 3.67 5.99 -12.43
CA SER A 113 3.29 5.46 -11.12
C SER A 113 2.88 6.52 -10.11
N CYS A 114 2.96 7.81 -10.44
CA CYS A 114 2.61 8.90 -9.54
C CYS A 114 1.11 9.22 -9.65
N PRO A 115 0.29 8.93 -8.63
CA PRO A 115 -1.15 9.20 -8.68
C PRO A 115 -1.52 10.67 -8.44
N TYR A 116 -0.52 11.54 -8.27
CA TYR A 116 -0.69 12.96 -7.92
C TYR A 116 -0.16 13.90 -8.99
N ASP A 117 0.27 13.37 -10.15
CA ASP A 117 0.87 14.14 -11.25
C ASP A 117 2.00 15.09 -10.77
N ALA A 118 2.76 14.64 -9.79
CA ALA A 118 3.81 15.42 -9.13
C ALA A 118 5.16 15.33 -9.87
N ILE A 119 5.20 14.74 -11.06
CA ILE A 119 6.44 14.44 -11.80
C ILE A 119 6.29 14.85 -13.25
N ILE A 120 7.17 15.75 -13.70
CA ILE A 120 7.32 16.15 -15.10
C ILE A 120 8.63 15.53 -15.61
N LEU A 121 8.68 15.11 -16.88
CA LEU A 121 9.89 14.57 -17.50
C LEU A 121 10.49 15.63 -18.41
N ASN A 122 11.75 16.02 -18.19
CA ASN A 122 12.49 16.92 -19.07
C ASN A 122 14.03 16.83 -18.89
N PRO A 123 14.75 16.00 -19.66
CA PRO A 123 14.31 14.66 -20.07
C PRO A 123 14.14 13.73 -18.85
N LYS A 124 14.86 14.01 -17.77
CA LYS A 124 14.80 13.30 -16.48
C LYS A 124 13.66 13.81 -15.58
N PRO A 125 13.28 13.05 -14.52
CA PRO A 125 12.19 13.42 -13.64
C PRO A 125 12.46 14.69 -12.82
N VAL A 126 11.54 15.63 -12.87
CA VAL A 126 11.47 16.83 -12.03
C VAL A 126 10.27 16.71 -11.11
N PHE A 127 10.47 16.86 -9.79
CA PHE A 127 9.44 16.65 -8.78
C PHE A 127 8.81 17.96 -8.32
N ASP A 128 7.48 18.08 -8.50
CA ASP A 128 6.68 19.12 -7.87
C ASP A 128 6.35 18.73 -6.42
N MET A 129 7.10 19.32 -5.49
CA MET A 129 6.97 19.04 -4.06
C MET A 129 5.68 19.61 -3.44
N THR A 130 4.97 20.49 -4.15
CA THR A 130 3.66 21.00 -3.72
C THR A 130 2.55 19.98 -3.96
N LYS A 131 2.69 19.16 -5.00
CA LYS A 131 1.77 18.06 -5.33
C LYS A 131 2.19 16.73 -4.72
N CYS A 132 3.47 16.56 -4.42
CA CYS A 132 3.99 15.30 -3.91
C CYS A 132 3.43 14.94 -2.54
N TYR A 133 2.76 13.79 -2.47
CA TYR A 133 2.12 13.31 -1.25
C TYR A 133 3.02 12.47 -0.33
N GLY A 134 4.23 12.14 -0.77
CA GLY A 134 5.14 11.30 0.02
C GLY A 134 4.78 9.80 0.05
N CYS A 135 4.13 9.28 -1.00
CA CYS A 135 3.62 7.90 -1.05
C CYS A 135 4.65 6.81 -1.40
N TRP A 136 5.90 7.17 -1.71
CA TRP A 136 6.99 6.28 -2.11
C TRP A 136 6.80 5.47 -3.40
N SER A 137 5.71 5.69 -4.15
CA SER A 137 5.45 4.95 -5.40
C SER A 137 6.59 5.09 -6.42
N CYS A 138 7.06 6.31 -6.69
CA CYS A 138 8.14 6.56 -7.66
C CYS A 138 9.47 5.95 -7.23
N TYR A 139 9.76 5.95 -5.93
CA TYR A 139 10.95 5.35 -5.34
C TYR A 139 10.95 3.83 -5.55
N ASN A 140 9.88 3.16 -5.13
CA ASN A 140 9.76 1.70 -5.20
C ASN A 140 9.65 1.15 -6.64
N HIS A 141 9.07 1.91 -7.57
CA HIS A 141 8.87 1.46 -8.95
C HIS A 141 10.04 1.82 -9.89
N CYS A 142 11.06 2.55 -9.42
CA CYS A 142 12.20 2.87 -10.25
C CYS A 142 13.05 1.61 -10.50
N PRO A 143 13.12 1.07 -11.73
CA PRO A 143 13.80 -0.20 -11.99
C PRO A 143 15.32 -0.12 -11.74
N THR A 144 15.90 1.06 -11.93
CA THR A 144 17.33 1.33 -11.72
C THR A 144 17.63 1.96 -10.36
N LYS A 145 16.62 2.08 -9.49
CA LYS A 145 16.74 2.71 -8.15
C LYS A 145 17.34 4.12 -8.19
N ALA A 146 17.16 4.82 -9.31
CA ALA A 146 17.74 6.16 -9.51
C ALA A 146 17.09 7.25 -8.64
N ILE A 147 15.92 7.01 -8.05
CA ILE A 147 15.23 8.01 -7.21
C ILE A 147 15.60 7.78 -5.75
N PHE A 148 16.03 8.81 -5.05
CA PHE A 148 16.44 8.72 -3.64
C PHE A 148 16.10 9.97 -2.85
N THR A 149 16.29 9.88 -1.53
CA THR A 149 16.22 11.03 -0.61
C THR A 149 17.49 11.03 0.24
N ARG A 150 17.81 12.12 0.94
CA ARG A 150 19.00 12.16 1.82
C ARG A 150 19.01 11.06 2.88
N LYS A 151 17.84 10.62 3.34
CA LYS A 151 17.70 9.57 4.36
C LYS A 151 17.64 8.16 3.76
N PHE A 152 17.21 8.04 2.50
CA PHE A 152 16.94 6.77 1.85
C PHE A 152 17.60 6.74 0.47
N CYS A 153 18.87 6.35 0.45
CA CYS A 153 19.65 6.06 -0.75
C CYS A 153 19.95 4.55 -0.75
N ASP A 154 19.46 3.83 -1.76
CA ASP A 154 19.66 2.37 -1.93
C ASP A 154 19.19 1.46 -0.78
N ILE A 155 18.42 2.00 0.17
CA ILE A 155 17.87 1.27 1.32
C ILE A 155 16.35 1.31 1.36
N GLY A 156 15.71 0.24 1.84
CA GLY A 156 14.26 0.29 2.08
C GLY A 156 13.41 0.25 0.80
N HIS A 157 13.88 -0.43 -0.25
CA HIS A 157 13.06 -0.67 -1.44
C HIS A 157 12.07 -1.80 -1.19
N TYR A 158 10.86 -1.66 -1.72
CA TYR A 158 9.84 -2.70 -1.68
C TYR A 158 10.36 -4.06 -2.20
N PRO A 159 10.38 -5.13 -1.39
CA PRO A 159 10.94 -6.43 -1.79
C PRO A 159 10.06 -7.21 -2.78
N LYS A 160 8.87 -6.69 -3.11
CA LYS A 160 7.83 -7.31 -3.97
C LYS A 160 7.12 -8.48 -3.28
N PRO A 161 5.89 -8.84 -3.71
CA PRO A 161 5.17 -9.97 -3.11
C PRO A 161 5.89 -11.30 -3.34
N ILE A 162 5.71 -12.23 -2.40
CA ILE A 162 6.14 -13.63 -2.54
C ILE A 162 5.49 -14.29 -3.76
N LYS A 163 6.14 -15.34 -4.27
CA LYS A 163 5.71 -16.07 -5.49
C LYS A 163 4.29 -16.63 -5.34
N GLN A 164 3.98 -17.26 -4.20
CA GLN A 164 2.67 -17.87 -3.93
C GLN A 164 1.53 -16.85 -4.03
N LEU A 165 1.72 -15.66 -3.47
CA LEU A 165 0.72 -14.59 -3.56
C LEU A 165 0.58 -14.07 -4.99
N LYS A 166 1.69 -13.94 -5.75
CA LYS A 166 1.63 -13.55 -7.16
C LYS A 166 0.87 -14.56 -8.01
N GLU A 167 1.14 -15.85 -7.83
CA GLU A 167 0.47 -16.93 -8.56
C GLU A 167 -1.03 -16.97 -8.26
N LYS A 168 -1.44 -16.64 -7.03
CA LYS A 168 -2.85 -16.57 -6.64
C LYS A 168 -3.61 -15.36 -7.22
N LEU A 169 -2.91 -14.26 -7.51
CA LEU A 169 -3.52 -13.00 -7.99
C LEU A 169 -3.59 -12.89 -9.51
N ASN A 170 -2.91 -13.76 -10.25
CA ASN A 170 -2.93 -13.84 -11.72
C ASN A 170 -3.99 -14.84 -12.18
#